data_AF-A0A502FK18-F1
#
_entry.id   AF-A0A502FK18-F1
#
_cell.length_a   1.000
_cell.length_b   1.000
_cell.length_c   1.000
_cell.angle_alpha   90.00
_cell.angle_beta   90.00
_cell.angle_gamma   90.00
#
_symmetry.space_group_name_H-M   'P 1'
#
loop_
_entity.id
_entity.type
_entity.pdbx_description
1 polymer ?
#
loop_
_entity_poly.entity_id
_entity_poly.type
_entity_poly.pdbx_seq_one_letter_code
_entity_poly.pdbx_strand_id
1 'polypeptide(L)'
;MAPRHAGGRGPRFLGVPVCRAPASRSAPRSAKPLGPSPAPVQRPGRRFRRAPRRAVAGAGRGAVQEYPGRGGAKAGHGARLACFSFNGNKIITAGGGGALVSDNPALIATARHLSTQAKETAPHYQHETTGYSYGLSSVLAAVGLAQLRTLEARVASRRAVFARYVVGLADVPGVSFMPEPAWGRSSRWLSVAMFDPARFGADREGVRRALDEAGIESRPVWKPLHLQPAFRDAEVVGGPVAASLFERGLCLPSGNMTPAVQARVIETIRRLARR
;
A
#
# COMPACT_ATOMS: atom_id res chain seq x y z
N MET A 1 -31.32 33.63 -9.19
CA MET A 1 -31.91 32.46 -8.48
C MET A 1 -31.29 31.22 -9.12
N ALA A 2 -30.31 30.59 -8.48
CA ALA A 2 -29.53 29.47 -9.02
C ALA A 2 -29.92 28.17 -8.32
N PRO A 3 -29.96 27.01 -8.99
CA PRO A 3 -29.95 25.73 -8.30
C PRO A 3 -28.54 25.14 -8.22
N ARG A 4 -28.32 24.56 -7.04
CA ARG A 4 -27.08 24.10 -6.41
C ARG A 4 -26.45 22.87 -7.09
N HIS A 5 -25.12 22.82 -7.05
CA HIS A 5 -24.30 21.63 -7.31
C HIS A 5 -24.64 20.47 -6.36
N ALA A 6 -24.92 19.30 -6.93
CA ALA A 6 -24.92 18.02 -6.21
C ALA A 6 -23.52 17.42 -6.21
N GLY A 7 -22.92 17.33 -5.02
CA GLY A 7 -21.63 16.67 -4.80
C GLY A 7 -21.77 15.15 -4.77
N GLY A 8 -21.27 14.47 -5.80
CA GLY A 8 -21.09 13.02 -5.81
C GLY A 8 -19.65 12.66 -5.43
N ARG A 9 -19.36 12.44 -4.13
CA ARG A 9 -18.12 11.78 -3.70
C ARG A 9 -18.37 10.29 -3.57
N GLY A 10 -18.00 9.53 -4.60
CA GLY A 10 -17.97 8.06 -4.54
C GLY A 10 -16.90 7.56 -3.55
N PRO A 11 -17.09 6.36 -2.95
CA PRO A 11 -16.16 5.80 -1.98
C PRO A 11 -14.85 5.39 -2.69
N ARG A 12 -13.73 5.98 -2.28
CA ARG A 12 -12.39 5.63 -2.78
C ARG A 12 -11.71 4.68 -1.78
N PHE A 13 -11.84 3.38 -2.02
CA PHE A 13 -11.24 2.34 -1.18
C PHE A 13 -9.87 1.86 -1.72
N LEU A 14 -8.95 1.73 -0.75
CA LEU A 14 -7.93 0.69 -0.54
C LEU A 14 -6.64 0.74 -1.38
N GLY A 15 -5.57 1.18 -0.71
CA GLY A 15 -4.22 0.72 -1.01
C GLY A 15 -4.07 -0.76 -0.65
N VAL A 16 -3.28 -1.47 -1.45
CA VAL A 16 -2.96 -2.89 -1.28
C VAL A 16 -2.11 -3.09 0.00
N PRO A 17 -2.59 -3.82 1.02
CA PRO A 17 -1.70 -4.53 1.92
C PRO A 17 -1.20 -5.80 1.22
N VAL A 18 0.12 -6.03 1.20
CA VAL A 18 0.64 -7.36 0.90
C VAL A 18 0.46 -8.19 2.16
N CYS A 19 -0.72 -8.81 2.31
CA CYS A 19 -0.97 -9.78 3.37
C CYS A 19 -0.22 -11.08 3.07
N ARG A 20 0.86 -11.33 3.79
CA ARG A 20 1.49 -12.65 3.82
C ARG A 20 0.81 -13.47 4.91
N ALA A 21 -0.20 -14.26 4.54
CA ALA A 21 -0.78 -15.24 5.46
C ALA A 21 0.28 -16.33 5.75
N PRO A 22 0.70 -16.56 7.01
CA PRO A 22 1.57 -17.68 7.34
C PRO A 22 0.83 -19.01 7.13
N ALA A 23 1.55 -20.01 6.63
CA ALA A 23 1.01 -21.35 6.42
C ALA A 23 0.83 -22.07 7.77
N SER A 24 -0.43 -22.25 8.20
CA SER A 24 -0.92 -23.06 9.34
C SER A 24 -0.47 -22.59 10.74
N ARG A 25 -1.31 -22.56 11.79
CA ARG A 25 -2.44 -23.43 12.19
C ARG A 25 -3.63 -22.60 12.76
N SER A 26 -4.83 -23.15 12.60
CA SER A 26 -6.08 -22.88 13.35
C SER A 26 -6.49 -21.42 13.59
N ALA A 27 -7.39 -20.90 12.74
CA ALA A 27 -8.29 -19.82 13.14
C ALA A 27 -9.48 -20.43 13.94
N PRO A 28 -10.01 -19.77 14.98
CA PRO A 28 -11.20 -20.27 15.66
C PRO A 28 -12.39 -20.11 14.71
N ARG A 29 -12.92 -21.24 14.24
CA ARG A 29 -14.32 -21.32 13.82
C ARG A 29 -15.13 -21.41 15.09
N SER A 30 -16.05 -20.45 15.29
CA SER A 30 -17.23 -20.50 16.15
C SER A 30 -17.29 -21.64 17.19
N ALA A 31 -17.19 -21.31 18.48
CA ALA A 31 -17.71 -22.16 19.55
C ALA A 31 -18.09 -21.33 20.79
N LYS A 32 -19.38 -21.27 21.11
CA LYS A 32 -19.90 -21.19 22.48
C LYS A 32 -20.43 -22.61 22.77
N PRO A 33 -20.03 -23.24 23.89
CA PRO A 33 -20.92 -23.24 25.05
C PRO A 33 -20.21 -23.08 26.41
N LEU A 34 -21.06 -22.88 27.43
CA LEU A 34 -20.81 -22.52 28.82
C LEU A 34 -19.99 -23.52 29.66
N GLY A 35 -19.34 -23.04 30.74
CA GLY A 35 -18.98 -23.83 31.94
C GLY A 35 -17.51 -23.68 32.44
N PRO A 36 -17.23 -23.80 33.76
CA PRO A 36 -16.19 -23.01 34.44
C PRO A 36 -14.77 -23.62 34.56
N SER A 37 -13.80 -22.73 34.85
CA SER A 37 -12.37 -22.85 35.24
C SER A 37 -11.99 -24.02 36.19
N PRO A 38 -10.70 -24.44 36.40
CA PRO A 38 -9.50 -23.57 36.49
C PRO A 38 -8.10 -24.08 36.01
N ALA A 39 -7.28 -23.10 35.54
CA ALA A 39 -5.85 -22.84 35.81
C ALA A 39 -4.73 -23.89 35.43
N PRO A 40 -3.41 -23.62 35.62
CA PRO A 40 -2.51 -23.18 34.52
C PRO A 40 -1.17 -23.96 34.43
N VAL A 41 -0.56 -24.18 33.24
CA VAL A 41 0.83 -24.69 33.16
C VAL A 41 1.63 -24.17 31.94
N GLN A 42 2.65 -23.37 32.25
CA GLN A 42 4.05 -23.30 31.74
C GLN A 42 4.39 -23.47 30.23
N ARG A 43 5.13 -22.47 29.72
CA ARG A 43 6.05 -22.55 28.55
C ARG A 43 7.31 -23.36 28.93
N PRO A 44 8.06 -24.04 28.02
CA PRO A 44 9.00 -23.34 27.13
C PRO A 44 9.35 -23.99 25.76
N GLY A 45 9.78 -23.13 24.83
CA GLY A 45 10.90 -23.37 23.90
C GLY A 45 10.77 -24.43 22.80
N ARG A 46 10.70 -24.01 21.53
CA ARG A 46 11.30 -24.77 20.41
C ARG A 46 11.62 -23.84 19.23
N ARG A 47 12.92 -23.76 18.90
CA ARG A 47 13.46 -23.18 17.66
C ARG A 47 12.91 -23.99 16.47
N PHE A 48 12.23 -23.34 15.53
CA PHE A 48 11.81 -23.99 14.29
C PHE A 48 12.88 -23.83 13.20
N ARG A 49 13.47 -24.97 12.81
CA ARG A 49 14.33 -25.11 11.63
C ARG A 49 13.51 -24.88 10.35
N ARG A 50 14.06 -24.12 9.40
CA ARG A 50 13.47 -23.95 8.05
C ARG A 50 13.63 -25.24 7.25
N ALA A 51 12.54 -25.70 6.63
CA ALA A 51 12.59 -26.71 5.57
C ALA A 51 12.93 -26.04 4.21
N PRO A 52 13.69 -26.72 3.32
CA PRO A 52 14.10 -26.15 2.04
C PRO A 52 12.97 -26.32 1.02
N ARG A 53 12.67 -25.29 0.22
CA ARG A 53 11.90 -25.48 -1.00
C ARG A 53 12.53 -24.75 -2.17
N ARG A 54 12.80 -25.58 -3.19
CA ARG A 54 13.42 -25.32 -4.48
C ARG A 54 12.81 -24.10 -5.17
N ALA A 55 13.68 -23.29 -5.75
CA ALA A 55 13.32 -22.21 -6.66
C ALA A 55 12.97 -22.82 -8.03
N VAL A 56 11.79 -22.50 -8.54
CA VAL A 56 11.49 -22.56 -9.97
C VAL A 56 11.29 -21.11 -10.39
N ALA A 57 12.20 -20.63 -11.24
CA ALA A 57 12.22 -19.24 -11.70
C ALA A 57 11.14 -19.03 -12.77
N GLY A 58 10.13 -18.23 -12.44
CA GLY A 58 9.16 -17.69 -13.39
C GLY A 58 9.24 -16.16 -13.38
N ALA A 59 9.76 -15.58 -14.45
CA ALA A 59 9.99 -14.14 -14.58
C ALA A 59 8.68 -13.36 -14.82
N GLY A 60 7.92 -13.10 -13.76
CA GLY A 60 6.77 -12.19 -13.78
C GLY A 60 7.20 -10.73 -13.63
N ARG A 61 7.34 -10.00 -14.75
CA ARG A 61 7.58 -8.55 -14.77
C ARG A 61 6.29 -7.81 -14.44
N GLY A 62 5.93 -7.72 -13.15
CA GLY A 62 4.68 -7.06 -12.75
C GLY A 62 4.68 -6.36 -11.39
N ALA A 63 5.72 -6.53 -10.59
CA ALA A 63 5.79 -5.92 -9.27
C ALA A 63 7.03 -5.04 -9.08
N VAL A 64 6.81 -3.94 -8.38
CA VAL A 64 7.63 -2.73 -8.41
C VAL A 64 8.66 -2.67 -7.28
N GLN A 65 8.46 -3.51 -6.26
CA GLN A 65 9.36 -3.65 -5.13
C GLN A 65 10.10 -4.97 -5.26
N GLU A 66 11.40 -4.96 -5.03
CA GLU A 66 12.28 -6.13 -5.20
C GLU A 66 12.83 -6.59 -3.86
N TYR A 67 13.26 -7.85 -3.79
CA TYR A 67 13.94 -8.43 -2.64
C TYR A 67 15.34 -8.93 -3.06
N PRO A 68 16.40 -8.12 -2.95
CA PRO A 68 17.78 -8.53 -3.24
C PRO A 68 18.20 -9.84 -2.55
N GLY A 69 17.82 -10.03 -1.28
CA GLY A 69 18.07 -11.26 -0.51
C GLY A 69 17.27 -12.50 -0.96
N ARG A 70 16.49 -12.39 -2.05
CA ARG A 70 15.74 -13.47 -2.70
C ARG A 70 15.98 -13.49 -4.22
N GLY A 71 17.21 -13.20 -4.65
CA GLY A 71 17.58 -13.25 -6.07
C GLY A 71 16.83 -12.24 -6.94
N GLY A 72 16.50 -11.06 -6.40
CA GLY A 72 15.78 -10.03 -7.15
C GLY A 72 14.28 -10.29 -7.33
N ALA A 73 13.69 -11.22 -6.57
CA ALA A 73 12.25 -11.51 -6.64
C ALA A 73 11.40 -10.24 -6.44
N LYS A 74 10.37 -10.07 -7.29
CA LYS A 74 9.45 -8.94 -7.20
C LYS A 74 8.41 -9.15 -6.08
N ALA A 75 7.83 -8.06 -5.57
CA ALA A 75 6.83 -8.10 -4.52
C ALA A 75 5.58 -8.89 -4.92
N GLY A 76 5.08 -9.71 -4.00
CA GLY A 76 4.02 -10.68 -4.28
C GLY A 76 4.53 -12.06 -4.71
N HIS A 77 5.80 -12.20 -5.12
CA HIS A 77 6.38 -13.51 -5.40
C HIS A 77 6.36 -14.43 -4.16
N GLY A 78 5.88 -15.66 -4.33
CA GLY A 78 5.73 -16.64 -3.26
C GLY A 78 4.61 -16.35 -2.26
N ALA A 79 3.74 -15.35 -2.53
CA ALA A 79 2.50 -15.16 -1.78
C ALA A 79 1.43 -16.13 -2.30
N ARG A 80 0.51 -16.56 -1.42
CA ARG A 80 -0.65 -17.38 -1.84
C ARG A 80 -1.51 -16.62 -2.86
N LEU A 81 -1.74 -15.34 -2.60
CA LEU A 81 -2.37 -14.37 -3.49
C LEU A 81 -1.66 -13.03 -3.28
N ALA A 82 -1.49 -12.26 -4.35
CA ALA A 82 -1.08 -10.87 -4.28
C ALA A 82 -2.02 -10.01 -5.12
N CYS A 83 -2.25 -8.78 -4.66
CA CYS A 83 -3.12 -7.83 -5.34
C CYS A 83 -2.30 -6.63 -5.81
N PHE A 84 -2.66 -6.06 -6.96
CA PHE A 84 -2.12 -4.81 -7.46
C PHE A 84 -3.25 -3.85 -7.80
N SER A 85 -3.01 -2.56 -7.63
CA SER A 85 -3.97 -1.51 -7.95
C SER A 85 -3.45 -0.70 -9.11
N PHE A 86 -4.36 -0.37 -10.04
CA PHE A 86 -4.12 0.49 -11.20
C PHE A 86 -4.95 1.78 -11.14
N ASN A 87 -5.28 2.23 -9.93
CA ASN A 87 -5.92 3.54 -9.70
C ASN A 87 -5.07 4.68 -10.30
N GLY A 88 -5.71 5.75 -10.76
CA GLY A 88 -5.10 6.95 -11.35
C GLY A 88 -3.88 7.52 -10.62
N ASN A 89 -3.82 7.38 -9.30
CA ASN A 89 -2.70 7.90 -8.51
C ASN A 89 -1.49 6.94 -8.39
N LYS A 90 -1.57 5.71 -8.90
CA LYS A 90 -0.51 4.69 -8.82
C LYS A 90 0.62 4.96 -9.83
N ILE A 91 1.78 4.29 -9.65
CA ILE A 91 2.94 4.44 -10.56
C ILE A 91 2.56 4.13 -12.00
N ILE A 92 1.80 3.07 -12.18
CA ILE A 92 1.08 2.74 -13.41
C ILE A 92 -0.42 2.71 -13.11
N THR A 93 -1.22 3.07 -14.09
CA THR A 93 -2.66 3.17 -13.99
C THR A 93 -3.36 2.69 -15.26
N ALA A 94 -4.58 2.24 -15.07
CA ALA A 94 -5.58 1.97 -16.10
C ALA A 94 -6.78 2.92 -15.94
N GLY A 95 -6.60 4.09 -15.29
CA GLY A 95 -7.66 4.93 -14.74
C GLY A 95 -8.25 4.36 -13.45
N GLY A 96 -8.67 3.10 -13.49
CA GLY A 96 -9.14 2.31 -12.35
C GLY A 96 -8.91 0.82 -12.57
N GLY A 97 -9.07 0.02 -11.51
CA GLY A 97 -8.93 -1.43 -11.56
C GLY A 97 -7.74 -1.98 -10.78
N GLY A 98 -7.47 -3.26 -10.99
CA GLY A 98 -6.41 -3.99 -10.31
C GLY A 98 -6.18 -5.37 -10.90
N ALA A 99 -5.26 -6.10 -10.29
CA ALA A 99 -4.94 -7.47 -10.65
C ALA A 99 -4.84 -8.32 -9.39
N LEU A 100 -5.33 -9.56 -9.47
CA LEU A 100 -5.08 -10.62 -8.50
C LEU A 100 -4.15 -11.64 -9.14
N VAL A 101 -3.05 -11.97 -8.48
CA VAL A 101 -2.05 -12.92 -9.00
C VAL A 101 -1.75 -14.02 -7.99
N SER A 102 -1.44 -15.21 -8.48
CA SER A 102 -1.07 -16.39 -7.70
C SER A 102 -0.35 -17.40 -8.59
N ASP A 103 0.55 -18.17 -8.01
CA ASP A 103 1.13 -19.36 -8.66
C ASP A 103 0.19 -20.59 -8.55
N ASN A 104 -0.91 -20.49 -7.79
CA ASN A 104 -1.90 -21.57 -7.66
C ASN A 104 -3.03 -21.39 -8.70
N PRO A 105 -3.10 -22.24 -9.73
CA PRO A 105 -4.10 -22.11 -10.79
C PRO A 105 -5.54 -22.33 -10.30
N ALA A 106 -5.74 -23.16 -9.27
CA ALA A 106 -7.08 -23.37 -8.70
C ALA A 106 -7.63 -22.09 -8.05
N LEU A 107 -6.78 -21.33 -7.34
CA LEU A 107 -7.19 -20.04 -6.78
C LEU A 107 -7.54 -19.01 -7.87
N ILE A 108 -6.77 -19.00 -8.97
CA ILE A 108 -7.05 -18.13 -10.11
C ILE A 108 -8.36 -18.53 -10.81
N ALA A 109 -8.62 -19.83 -10.97
CA ALA A 109 -9.88 -20.32 -11.53
C ALA A 109 -11.08 -19.91 -10.67
N THR A 110 -11.02 -20.13 -9.36
CA THR A 110 -12.07 -19.69 -8.42
C THR A 110 -12.29 -18.18 -8.49
N ALA A 111 -11.21 -17.38 -8.42
CA ALA A 111 -11.32 -15.93 -8.48
C ALA A 111 -11.91 -15.44 -9.81
N ARG A 112 -11.52 -16.06 -10.94
CA ARG A 112 -12.06 -15.73 -12.26
C ARG A 112 -13.55 -16.02 -12.33
N HIS A 113 -13.96 -17.23 -11.95
CA HIS A 113 -15.37 -17.64 -11.93
C HIS A 113 -16.21 -16.67 -11.07
N LEU A 114 -15.78 -16.37 -9.85
CA LEU A 114 -16.46 -15.40 -8.99
C LEU A 114 -16.48 -13.99 -9.58
N SER A 115 -15.41 -13.55 -10.27
CA SER A 115 -15.34 -12.20 -10.86
C SER A 115 -16.21 -11.99 -12.10
N THR A 116 -16.76 -13.07 -12.66
CA THR A 116 -17.62 -13.08 -13.85
C THR A 116 -19.00 -13.64 -13.50
N GLN A 117 -19.56 -13.18 -12.38
CA GLN A 117 -20.89 -13.54 -11.89
C GLN A 117 -21.11 -15.04 -11.60
N ALA A 118 -20.05 -15.82 -11.40
CA ALA A 118 -20.13 -17.24 -11.04
C ALA A 118 -21.04 -18.05 -11.98
N LYS A 119 -20.92 -17.81 -13.30
CA LYS A 119 -21.69 -18.55 -14.31
C LYS A 119 -21.11 -19.96 -14.51
N GLU A 120 -21.99 -20.97 -14.50
CA GLU A 120 -21.64 -22.36 -14.77
C GLU A 120 -21.54 -22.67 -16.27
N THR A 121 -20.90 -23.81 -16.58
CA THR A 121 -20.81 -24.32 -17.96
C THR A 121 -22.11 -25.03 -18.34
N ALA A 122 -23.12 -24.25 -18.72
CA ALA A 122 -24.40 -24.73 -19.22
C ALA A 122 -24.88 -23.89 -20.42
N PRO A 123 -25.79 -24.40 -21.28
CA PRO A 123 -26.36 -23.63 -22.38
C PRO A 123 -27.12 -22.38 -21.93
N HIS A 124 -27.70 -22.41 -20.73
CA HIS A 124 -28.45 -21.31 -20.12
C HIS A 124 -27.65 -20.58 -19.02
N TYR A 125 -28.22 -19.49 -18.47
CA TYR A 125 -27.65 -18.78 -17.33
C TYR A 125 -27.87 -19.58 -16.05
N GLN A 126 -26.92 -20.47 -15.75
CA GLN A 126 -26.91 -21.30 -14.56
C GLN A 126 -25.91 -20.76 -13.54
N HIS A 127 -26.32 -20.72 -12.27
CA HIS A 127 -25.50 -20.23 -11.16
C HIS A 127 -25.72 -21.11 -9.92
N GLU A 128 -24.65 -21.65 -9.34
CA GLU A 128 -24.70 -22.41 -8.07
C GLU A 128 -24.26 -21.57 -6.87
N THR A 129 -23.63 -20.42 -7.12
CA THR A 129 -23.17 -19.50 -6.09
C THR A 129 -23.24 -18.05 -6.56
N THR A 130 -23.16 -17.12 -5.61
CA THR A 130 -23.15 -15.69 -5.92
C THR A 130 -21.76 -15.25 -6.37
N GLY A 131 -21.68 -14.67 -7.58
CA GLY A 131 -20.49 -14.00 -8.07
C GLY A 131 -20.61 -12.47 -8.06
N TYR A 132 -19.66 -11.82 -8.73
CA TYR A 132 -19.49 -10.37 -8.81
C TYR A 132 -19.17 -9.96 -10.25
N SER A 133 -19.33 -8.67 -10.56
CA SER A 133 -18.87 -8.09 -11.84
C SER A 133 -17.58 -7.31 -11.60
N TYR A 134 -16.45 -8.02 -11.55
CA TYR A 134 -15.13 -7.45 -11.28
C TYR A 134 -14.16 -7.54 -12.48
N GLY A 135 -14.65 -7.95 -13.64
CA GLY A 135 -13.87 -7.95 -14.88
C GLY A 135 -13.38 -6.55 -15.25
N LEU A 136 -12.08 -6.44 -15.59
CA LEU A 136 -11.52 -5.20 -16.12
C LEU A 136 -11.92 -5.06 -17.60
N SER A 137 -12.43 -3.90 -18.01
CA SER A 137 -12.78 -3.67 -19.42
C SER A 137 -11.55 -3.76 -20.32
N SER A 138 -11.73 -4.19 -21.57
CA SER A 138 -10.65 -4.28 -22.56
C SER A 138 -9.96 -2.94 -22.80
N VAL A 139 -10.72 -1.83 -22.76
CA VAL A 139 -10.19 -0.47 -22.89
C VAL A 139 -9.24 -0.13 -21.74
N LEU A 140 -9.64 -0.39 -20.49
CA LEU A 140 -8.78 -0.12 -19.33
C LEU A 140 -7.57 -1.06 -19.31
N ALA A 141 -7.76 -2.32 -19.72
CA ALA A 141 -6.67 -3.28 -19.86
C ALA A 141 -5.62 -2.81 -20.89
N ALA A 142 -6.04 -2.26 -22.03
CA ALA A 142 -5.14 -1.70 -23.04
C ALA A 142 -4.30 -0.53 -22.49
N VAL A 143 -4.93 0.38 -21.74
CA VAL A 143 -4.21 1.48 -21.05
C VAL A 143 -3.18 0.92 -20.07
N GLY A 144 -3.57 -0.04 -19.23
CA GLY A 144 -2.66 -0.68 -18.27
C GLY A 144 -1.48 -1.38 -18.94
N LEU A 145 -1.72 -2.09 -20.05
CA LEU A 145 -0.68 -2.79 -20.81
C LEU A 145 0.32 -1.81 -21.42
N ALA A 146 -0.13 -0.68 -21.96
CA ALA A 146 0.74 0.37 -22.46
C ALA A 146 1.62 0.95 -21.34
N GLN A 147 1.06 1.17 -20.14
CA GLN A 147 1.81 1.71 -19.01
C GLN A 147 2.84 0.74 -18.45
N LEU A 148 2.55 -0.56 -18.40
CA LEU A 148 3.45 -1.60 -17.89
C LEU A 148 4.83 -1.57 -18.55
N ARG A 149 4.90 -1.26 -19.85
CA ARG A 149 6.16 -1.14 -20.61
C ARG A 149 7.10 -0.06 -20.07
N THR A 150 6.56 0.96 -19.41
CA THR A 150 7.31 2.10 -18.86
C THR A 150 7.53 2.03 -17.35
N LEU A 151 7.14 0.91 -16.72
CA LEU A 151 7.14 0.77 -15.26
C LEU A 151 8.52 1.06 -14.64
N GLU A 152 9.57 0.41 -15.11
CA GLU A 152 10.93 0.57 -14.54
C GLU A 152 11.44 2.02 -14.65
N ALA A 153 11.20 2.69 -15.78
CA ALA A 153 11.55 4.10 -15.96
C ALA A 153 10.78 5.02 -14.98
N ARG A 154 9.48 4.75 -14.76
CA ARG A 154 8.67 5.49 -13.79
C ARG A 154 9.16 5.28 -12.36
N VAL A 155 9.58 4.07 -12.01
CA VAL A 155 10.19 3.76 -10.70
C VAL A 155 11.49 4.51 -10.52
N ALA A 156 12.37 4.49 -11.52
CA ALA A 156 13.62 5.23 -11.48
C ALA A 156 13.37 6.73 -11.24
N SER A 157 12.40 7.31 -11.95
CA SER A 157 11.97 8.71 -11.74
C SER A 157 11.48 8.97 -10.31
N ARG A 158 10.59 8.11 -9.77
CA ARG A 158 10.09 8.22 -8.39
C ARG A 158 11.21 8.12 -7.35
N ARG A 159 12.17 7.22 -7.55
CA ARG A 159 13.36 7.08 -6.67
C ARG A 159 14.28 8.29 -6.76
N ALA A 160 14.46 8.88 -7.94
CA ALA A 160 15.24 10.10 -8.11
C ALA A 160 14.59 11.29 -7.36
N VAL A 161 13.26 11.43 -7.45
CA VAL A 161 12.52 12.41 -6.64
C VAL A 161 12.75 12.17 -5.14
N PHE A 162 12.58 10.94 -4.66
CA PHE A 162 12.83 10.63 -3.26
C PHE A 162 14.27 10.98 -2.82
N ALA A 163 15.27 10.62 -3.62
CA ALA A 163 16.68 10.90 -3.32
C ALA A 163 16.97 12.41 -3.20
N ARG A 164 16.39 13.24 -4.08
CA ARG A 164 16.54 14.69 -4.00
C ARG A 164 15.92 15.29 -2.73
N TYR A 165 14.80 14.76 -2.25
CA TYR A 165 14.26 15.17 -0.95
C TYR A 165 15.19 14.80 0.20
N VAL A 166 15.73 13.58 0.19
CA VAL A 166 16.68 13.13 1.22
C VAL A 166 17.89 14.05 1.26
N VAL A 167 18.49 14.37 0.10
CA VAL A 167 19.65 15.27 0.02
C VAL A 167 19.29 16.70 0.43
N GLY A 168 18.22 17.26 -0.13
CA GLY A 168 17.85 18.67 0.09
C GLY A 168 17.32 19.00 1.49
N LEU A 169 17.03 17.98 2.30
CA LEU A 169 16.56 18.11 3.69
C LEU A 169 17.49 17.39 4.69
N ALA A 170 18.68 16.94 4.26
CA ALA A 170 19.58 16.14 5.09
C ALA A 170 20.10 16.90 6.33
N ASP A 171 20.30 18.21 6.18
CA ASP A 171 20.83 19.12 7.21
C ASP A 171 19.73 19.75 8.08
N VAL A 172 18.45 19.44 7.81
CA VAL A 172 17.32 20.04 8.52
C VAL A 172 16.99 19.23 9.77
N PRO A 173 17.15 19.78 11.00
CA PRO A 173 16.88 19.05 12.23
C PRO A 173 15.43 18.59 12.33
N GLY A 174 15.22 17.35 12.80
CA GLY A 174 13.88 16.81 13.01
C GLY A 174 13.16 16.32 11.75
N VAL A 175 13.79 16.40 10.57
CA VAL A 175 13.27 15.77 9.34
C VAL A 175 13.94 14.42 9.13
N SER A 176 13.16 13.39 8.83
CA SER A 176 13.69 12.07 8.47
C SER A 176 12.82 11.38 7.42
N PHE A 177 13.33 10.31 6.83
CA PHE A 177 12.63 9.55 5.78
C PHE A 177 12.60 8.07 6.14
N MET A 178 11.59 7.34 5.63
CA MET A 178 11.50 5.90 5.86
C MET A 178 12.69 5.17 5.18
N PRO A 179 13.50 4.42 5.95
CA PRO A 179 14.66 3.73 5.41
C PRO A 179 14.25 2.63 4.43
N GLU A 180 15.16 2.29 3.52
CA GLU A 180 15.03 1.07 2.70
C GLU A 180 15.68 -0.09 3.45
N PRO A 181 14.98 -1.23 3.66
CA PRO A 181 15.62 -2.38 4.29
C PRO A 181 16.67 -2.99 3.35
N ALA A 182 17.80 -3.49 3.89
CA ALA A 182 18.89 -4.07 3.10
C ALA A 182 18.46 -5.27 2.22
N TRP A 183 17.39 -5.96 2.60
CA TRP A 183 16.85 -7.10 1.86
C TRP A 183 15.82 -6.73 0.80
N GLY A 184 15.52 -5.43 0.60
CA GLY A 184 14.44 -4.96 -0.26
C GLY A 184 14.74 -3.67 -1.00
N ARG A 185 13.98 -3.39 -2.06
CA ARG A 185 14.04 -2.15 -2.84
C ARG A 185 12.64 -1.60 -3.03
N SER A 186 12.35 -0.40 -2.52
CA SER A 186 11.05 0.24 -2.64
C SER A 186 10.87 0.89 -4.01
N SER A 187 9.64 0.88 -4.51
CA SER A 187 9.27 1.66 -5.70
C SER A 187 9.31 3.17 -5.45
N ARG A 188 9.28 3.59 -4.18
CA ARG A 188 9.13 4.98 -3.74
C ARG A 188 7.94 5.68 -4.42
N TRP A 189 6.83 4.94 -4.59
CA TRP A 189 5.59 5.49 -5.16
C TRP A 189 5.20 6.83 -4.52
N LEU A 190 5.37 6.93 -3.20
CA LEU A 190 5.29 8.16 -2.44
C LEU A 190 6.61 8.40 -1.69
N SER A 191 7.05 9.65 -1.69
CA SER A 191 8.07 10.19 -0.79
C SER A 191 7.38 10.65 0.48
N VAL A 192 7.76 10.06 1.61
CA VAL A 192 7.19 10.38 2.92
C VAL A 192 8.31 10.91 3.81
N ALA A 193 8.13 12.13 4.29
CA ALA A 193 8.98 12.73 5.32
C ALA A 193 8.29 12.63 6.68
N MET A 194 9.09 12.46 7.73
CA MET A 194 8.67 12.41 9.12
C MET A 194 9.21 13.67 9.81
N PHE A 195 8.34 14.36 10.54
CA PHE A 195 8.67 15.58 11.26
C PHE A 195 8.61 15.35 12.76
N ASP A 196 9.71 15.63 13.45
CA ASP A 196 9.82 15.71 14.90
C ASP A 196 9.65 17.17 15.33
N PRO A 197 8.51 17.56 15.93
CA PRO A 197 8.22 18.95 16.27
C PRO A 197 9.23 19.57 17.25
N ALA A 198 9.81 18.76 18.15
CA ALA A 198 10.75 19.26 19.14
C ALA A 198 12.05 19.77 18.50
N ARG A 199 12.50 19.09 17.43
CA ARG A 199 13.73 19.43 16.70
C ARG A 199 13.48 20.33 15.51
N PHE A 200 12.39 20.11 14.77
CA PHE A 200 12.06 20.86 13.56
C PHE A 200 11.43 22.22 13.88
N GLY A 201 10.60 22.30 14.92
CA GLY A 201 9.90 23.51 15.36
C GLY A 201 8.47 23.69 14.87
N ALA A 202 8.02 22.83 13.97
CA ALA A 202 6.63 22.70 13.57
C ALA A 202 6.24 21.22 13.55
N ASP A 203 4.96 20.93 13.73
CA ASP A 203 4.45 19.59 13.51
C ASP A 203 4.17 19.34 12.01
N ARG A 204 3.82 18.10 11.71
CA ARG A 204 3.43 17.68 10.36
C ARG A 204 2.29 18.52 9.78
N GLU A 205 1.37 19.02 10.61
CA GLU A 205 0.22 19.79 10.16
C GLU A 205 0.61 21.23 9.81
N GLY A 206 1.50 21.85 10.58
CA GLY A 206 2.11 23.14 10.25
C GLY A 206 2.82 23.08 8.89
N VAL A 207 3.60 22.02 8.64
CA VAL A 207 4.23 21.80 7.33
C VAL A 207 3.19 21.65 6.22
N ARG A 208 2.15 20.84 6.45
CA ARG A 208 1.09 20.63 5.46
C ARG A 208 0.42 21.95 5.08
N ARG A 209 0.10 22.81 6.06
CA ARG A 209 -0.54 24.11 5.86
C ARG A 209 0.34 25.09 5.10
N ALA A 210 1.63 25.20 5.46
CA ALA A 210 2.54 26.07 4.72
C ALA A 210 2.72 25.63 3.25
N LEU A 211 2.75 24.32 2.99
CA LEU A 211 2.74 23.79 1.62
C LEU A 211 1.43 24.13 0.90
N ASP A 212 0.29 23.98 1.56
CA ASP A 212 -1.05 24.30 1.03
C ASP A 212 -1.18 25.79 0.66
N GLU A 213 -0.71 26.69 1.54
CA GLU A 213 -0.63 28.14 1.31
C GLU A 213 0.28 28.49 0.13
N ALA A 214 1.34 27.70 -0.11
CA ALA A 214 2.17 27.80 -1.29
C ALA A 214 1.56 27.12 -2.54
N GLY A 215 0.33 26.60 -2.48
CA GLY A 215 -0.30 25.88 -3.59
C GLY A 215 0.38 24.53 -3.91
N ILE A 216 0.97 23.89 -2.91
CA ILE A 216 1.68 22.61 -3.00
C ILE A 216 0.87 21.55 -2.25
N GLU A 217 0.22 20.65 -2.99
CA GLU A 217 -0.56 19.59 -2.37
C GLU A 217 0.34 18.61 -1.59
N SER A 218 0.01 18.41 -0.31
CA SER A 218 0.58 17.34 0.52
C SER A 218 -0.53 16.68 1.35
N ARG A 219 -0.28 15.45 1.81
CA ARG A 219 -1.28 14.68 2.57
C ARG A 219 -0.60 13.99 3.75
N PRO A 220 -1.25 13.89 4.92
CA PRO A 220 -0.78 12.99 5.97
C PRO A 220 -0.64 11.56 5.43
N VAL A 221 0.19 10.74 6.06
CA VAL A 221 0.13 9.29 5.80
C VAL A 221 -1.23 8.74 6.25
N TRP A 222 -1.48 7.46 5.99
CA TRP A 222 -2.77 6.85 6.25
C TRP A 222 -3.12 6.85 7.74
N LYS A 223 -4.32 7.37 8.06
CA LYS A 223 -4.88 7.25 9.41
C LYS A 223 -5.12 5.77 9.73
N PRO A 224 -4.50 5.22 10.79
CA PRO A 224 -4.61 3.81 11.16
C PRO A 224 -6.05 3.38 11.35
N LEU A 225 -6.38 2.13 10.97
CA LEU A 225 -7.75 1.62 11.01
C LEU A 225 -8.38 1.73 12.40
N HIS A 226 -7.63 1.41 13.47
CA HIS A 226 -8.11 1.49 14.85
C HIS A 226 -8.42 2.92 15.33
N LEU A 227 -8.01 3.97 14.60
CA LEU A 227 -8.37 5.35 14.88
C LEU A 227 -9.55 5.84 14.04
N GLN A 228 -10.06 5.02 13.12
CA GLN A 228 -11.18 5.38 12.27
C GLN A 228 -12.50 5.15 13.02
N PRO A 229 -13.48 6.06 12.93
CA PRO A 229 -14.78 5.88 13.55
C PRO A 229 -15.54 4.62 13.10
N ALA A 230 -15.26 4.16 11.87
CA ALA A 230 -15.87 2.95 11.30
C ALA A 230 -15.39 1.65 11.96
N PHE A 231 -14.28 1.69 12.71
CA PHE A 231 -13.69 0.52 13.37
C PHE A 231 -13.59 0.71 14.89
N ARG A 232 -14.41 1.60 15.48
CA ARG A 232 -14.35 1.92 16.91
C ARG A 232 -14.61 0.72 17.82
N ASP A 233 -15.45 -0.22 17.36
CA ASP A 233 -15.86 -1.42 18.10
C ASP A 233 -15.09 -2.68 17.64
N ALA A 234 -14.10 -2.51 16.76
CA ALA A 234 -13.30 -3.63 16.28
C ALA A 234 -12.23 -4.00 17.32
N GLU A 235 -11.87 -5.28 17.37
CA GLU A 235 -10.71 -5.73 18.14
C GLU A 235 -9.42 -5.09 17.59
N VAL A 236 -8.57 -4.60 18.50
CA VAL A 236 -7.31 -3.93 18.16
C VAL A 236 -6.13 -4.68 18.77
N VAL A 237 -5.17 -5.06 17.93
CA VAL A 237 -3.89 -5.62 18.37
C VAL A 237 -2.76 -4.71 17.91
N GLY A 238 -2.01 -4.15 18.87
CA GLY A 238 -0.96 -3.18 18.59
C GLY A 238 -1.51 -1.80 18.23
N GLY A 239 -0.88 -1.10 17.28
CA GLY A 239 -1.32 0.24 16.84
C GLY A 239 -0.38 1.42 17.13
N PRO A 240 0.40 1.48 18.24
CA PRO A 240 1.19 2.65 18.60
C PRO A 240 2.17 3.12 17.52
N VAL A 241 2.81 2.19 16.81
CA VAL A 241 3.72 2.52 15.70
C VAL A 241 2.96 3.18 14.55
N ALA A 242 1.80 2.66 14.18
CA ALA A 242 1.00 3.22 13.10
C ALA A 242 0.45 4.61 13.46
N ALA A 243 0.02 4.80 14.71
CA ALA A 243 -0.41 6.11 15.24
C ALA A 243 0.75 7.12 15.19
N SER A 244 1.94 6.75 15.68
CA SER A 244 3.12 7.61 15.64
C SER A 244 3.57 7.96 14.22
N LEU A 245 3.45 7.03 13.27
CA LEU A 245 3.73 7.31 11.86
C LEU A 245 2.70 8.28 11.27
N PHE A 246 1.43 8.16 11.64
CA PHE A 246 0.36 9.06 11.20
C PHE A 246 0.52 10.48 11.72
N GLU A 247 0.88 10.63 12.98
CA GLU A 247 1.09 11.93 13.61
C GLU A 247 2.23 12.69 12.94
N ARG A 248 3.33 12.01 12.62
CA ARG A 248 4.58 12.66 12.16
C ARG A 248 4.78 12.62 10.64
N GLY A 249 4.12 11.72 9.91
CA GLY A 249 4.40 11.42 8.51
C GLY A 249 3.59 12.22 7.50
N LEU A 250 4.27 12.95 6.61
CA LEU A 250 3.67 13.68 5.50
C LEU A 250 4.10 13.08 4.15
N CYS A 251 3.12 12.76 3.31
CA CYS A 251 3.34 12.46 1.91
C CYS A 251 3.65 13.75 1.14
N LEU A 252 4.87 13.84 0.61
CA LEU A 252 5.32 14.94 -0.23
C LEU A 252 4.94 14.69 -1.70
N PRO A 253 4.79 15.76 -2.50
CA PRO A 253 4.65 15.65 -3.95
C PRO A 253 5.68 14.68 -4.53
N SER A 254 5.20 13.62 -5.16
CA SER A 254 6.05 12.53 -5.70
C SER A 254 5.83 12.30 -7.18
N GLY A 255 4.98 13.12 -7.81
CA GLY A 255 4.61 13.06 -9.23
C GLY A 255 5.79 13.30 -10.18
N ASN A 256 5.50 13.34 -11.48
CA ASN A 256 6.49 13.79 -12.43
C ASN A 256 6.70 15.28 -12.19
N MET A 257 7.86 15.66 -11.67
CA MET A 257 8.19 17.04 -11.36
C MET A 257 9.61 17.36 -11.80
N THR A 258 9.77 18.60 -12.23
CA THR A 258 11.10 19.14 -12.53
C THR A 258 11.87 19.38 -11.23
N PRO A 259 13.20 19.41 -11.28
CA PRO A 259 14.01 19.78 -10.12
C PRO A 259 13.62 21.14 -9.51
N ALA A 260 13.22 22.12 -10.35
CA ALA A 260 12.79 23.44 -9.88
C ALA A 260 11.49 23.38 -9.05
N VAL A 261 10.49 22.61 -9.49
CA VAL A 261 9.25 22.40 -8.72
C VAL A 261 9.57 21.73 -7.38
N GLN A 262 10.46 20.72 -7.40
CA GLN A 262 10.85 20.03 -6.19
C GLN A 262 11.64 20.93 -5.22
N ALA A 263 12.51 21.81 -5.74
CA ALA A 263 13.25 22.78 -4.95
C ALA A 263 12.31 23.73 -4.20
N ARG A 264 11.21 24.17 -4.83
CA ARG A 264 10.18 24.99 -4.19
C ARG A 264 9.53 24.28 -2.99
N VAL A 265 9.29 22.96 -3.09
CA VAL A 265 8.78 22.15 -1.95
C VAL A 265 9.79 22.14 -0.81
N ILE A 266 11.05 21.86 -1.13
CA ILE A 266 12.15 21.79 -0.16
C ILE A 266 12.32 23.14 0.54
N GLU A 267 12.38 24.24 -0.21
CA GLU A 267 12.52 25.59 0.32
C GLU A 267 11.38 25.96 1.26
N THR A 268 10.13 25.66 0.87
CA THR A 268 8.95 25.90 1.70
C THR A 268 9.04 25.17 3.04
N ILE A 269 9.52 23.92 3.03
CA ILE A 269 9.76 23.15 4.26
C ILE A 269 10.88 23.79 5.08
N ARG A 270 12.01 24.17 4.45
CA ARG A 270 13.17 24.74 5.16
C ARG A 270 12.84 26.05 5.87
N ARG A 271 11.94 26.88 5.32
CA ARG A 271 11.50 28.13 5.96
C ARG A 271 10.84 27.94 7.33
N LEU A 272 10.31 26.75 7.60
CA LEU A 272 9.69 26.40 8.90
C LEU A 272 10.69 25.84 9.91
N ALA A 273 11.88 25.43 9.47
CA ALA A 273 12.86 24.83 10.36
C ALA A 273 13.33 25.86 11.40
N ARG A 274 13.48 25.42 12.65
CA ARG A 274 14.18 26.20 13.67
C ARG A 274 15.57 26.57 13.16
N ARG A 275 15.91 27.84 13.36
CA ARG A 275 17.27 28.35 13.19
C ARG A 275 18.15 27.86 14.32
#